data_AF-A0A967PGG2-F1
#
_entry.id   AF-A0A967PGG2-F1
#
_cell.length_a   1.000
_cell.length_b   1.000
_cell.length_c   1.000
_cell.angle_alpha   90.00
_cell.angle_beta   90.00
_cell.angle_gamma   90.00
#
_symmetry.space_group_name_H-M   'P 1'
#
loop_
_entity.id
_entity.type
_entity.pdbx_description
1 polymer ?
#
loop_
_entity_poly.entity_id
_entity_poly.type
_entity_poly.pdbx_seq_one_letter_code
_entity_poly.pdbx_strand_id
1 'polypeptide(L)'
;LGGAHGLDPVVRDDVVEMSFGAWEDMTTAEVLEWDADAFVAAFEHDLPRGGTGETFASVGRRMAGALDAIAGAHPDEKVGVVTHGGAIRAFAASLVG
;
A
#
# COMPACT_ATOMS: atom_id res chain seq x y z
N LEU A 1 -14.51 -7.08 -11.92
CA LEU A 1 -14.63 -8.18 -10.93
C LEU A 1 -16.01 -8.17 -10.27
N GLY A 2 -16.44 -7.08 -9.61
CA GLY A 2 -17.76 -7.03 -8.93
C GLY A 2 -18.97 -7.42 -9.79
N GLY A 3 -19.16 -6.79 -10.95
CA GLY A 3 -20.34 -7.04 -11.80
C GLY A 3 -20.49 -8.48 -12.32
N ALA A 4 -19.39 -9.22 -12.51
CA ALA A 4 -19.45 -10.63 -12.91
C ALA A 4 -19.93 -11.56 -11.78
N HIS A 5 -19.89 -11.08 -10.54
CA HIS A 5 -20.33 -11.80 -9.34
C HIS A 5 -21.60 -11.20 -8.70
N GLY A 6 -22.23 -10.22 -9.36
CA GLY A 6 -23.37 -9.51 -8.79
C GLY A 6 -23.02 -8.70 -7.52
N LEU A 7 -21.76 -8.28 -7.38
CA LEU A 7 -21.27 -7.49 -6.25
C LEU A 7 -21.04 -6.05 -6.67
N ASP A 8 -21.52 -5.12 -5.86
CA ASP A 8 -21.25 -3.69 -5.99
C ASP A 8 -19.98 -3.32 -5.20
N PRO A 9 -18.91 -2.85 -5.87
CA PRO A 9 -17.68 -2.48 -5.17
C PRO A 9 -17.86 -1.19 -4.37
N VAL A 10 -17.31 -1.17 -3.16
CA VAL A 10 -17.20 0.02 -2.32
C VAL A 10 -15.79 0.60 -2.45
N VAL A 11 -15.69 1.86 -2.86
CA VAL A 11 -14.41 2.58 -2.95
C VAL A 11 -13.98 3.03 -1.56
N ARG A 12 -12.70 2.83 -1.22
CA ARG A 12 -12.11 3.33 0.02
C ARG A 12 -10.70 3.87 -0.22
N ASP A 13 -10.41 5.01 0.39
CA ASP A 13 -9.10 5.65 0.28
C ASP A 13 -8.04 5.00 1.18
N ASP A 14 -8.46 4.21 2.17
CA ASP A 14 -7.57 3.58 3.13
C ASP A 14 -6.93 2.27 2.64
N VAL A 15 -7.30 1.81 1.44
CA VAL A 15 -6.70 0.65 0.76
C VAL A 15 -5.98 1.00 -0.55
N VAL A 16 -5.69 2.28 -0.79
CA VAL A 16 -4.93 2.74 -1.96
C VAL A 16 -3.45 2.42 -1.83
N GLU A 17 -2.74 2.53 -2.95
CA GLU A 17 -1.29 2.26 -3.03
C GLU A 17 -0.51 3.19 -2.10
N MET A 18 0.69 2.75 -1.76
CA MET A 18 1.71 3.56 -1.12
C MET A 18 1.97 4.85 -1.90
N SER A 19 2.00 5.99 -1.22
CA SER A 19 2.50 7.23 -1.83
C SER A 19 4.01 7.17 -2.03
N PHE A 20 4.45 7.47 -3.25
CA PHE A 20 5.87 7.54 -3.63
C PHE A 20 6.45 8.96 -3.54
N GLY A 21 5.66 9.96 -3.15
CA GLY A 21 6.11 11.33 -2.97
C GLY A 21 6.71 11.90 -4.25
N ALA A 22 7.95 12.39 -4.18
CA ALA A 22 8.62 12.96 -5.36
C ALA A 22 8.99 11.93 -6.44
N TRP A 23 8.82 10.62 -6.18
CA TRP A 23 9.05 9.57 -7.18
C TRP A 23 7.78 9.16 -7.94
N GLU A 24 6.63 9.78 -7.66
CA GLU A 24 5.42 9.56 -8.45
C GLU A 24 5.67 9.92 -9.93
N ASP A 25 5.02 9.18 -10.83
CA ASP A 25 5.16 9.30 -12.28
C ASP A 25 6.58 9.07 -12.85
N MET A 26 7.53 8.62 -12.02
CA MET A 26 8.88 8.25 -12.46
C MET A 26 9.02 6.73 -12.62
N THR A 27 9.79 6.33 -13.62
CA THR A 27 10.33 4.98 -13.69
C THR A 27 11.43 4.79 -12.64
N THR A 28 11.68 3.54 -12.24
CA THR A 28 12.80 3.24 -11.34
C THR A 28 14.16 3.70 -11.90
N ALA A 29 14.34 3.68 -13.22
CA ALA A 29 15.58 4.15 -13.85
C ALA A 29 15.75 5.67 -13.67
N GLU A 30 14.69 6.46 -13.86
CA GLU A 30 14.72 7.90 -13.65
C GLU A 30 14.95 8.26 -12.17
N VAL A 31 14.36 7.49 -11.24
CA VAL A 31 14.60 7.69 -9.80
C VAL A 31 16.07 7.41 -9.44
N LEU A 32 16.65 6.33 -9.97
CA LEU A 32 18.05 5.98 -9.73
C LEU A 32 19.01 7.00 -10.36
N GLU A 33 18.67 7.55 -11.52
CA GLU A 33 19.46 8.63 -12.14
C GLU A 33 19.37 9.93 -11.33
N TRP A 34 18.20 10.23 -10.78
CA TRP A 34 17.96 11.44 -9.99
C TRP A 34 18.63 11.39 -8.61
N ASP A 35 18.40 10.31 -7.84
CA ASP A 35 18.94 10.12 -6.50
C ASP A 35 18.99 8.63 -6.10
N ALA A 36 20.03 7.93 -6.55
CA ALA A 36 20.26 6.53 -6.21
C ALA A 36 20.47 6.29 -4.72
N ASP A 37 21.13 7.21 -4.02
CA ASP A 37 21.45 7.06 -2.59
C ASP A 37 20.17 7.11 -1.76
N ALA A 38 19.26 8.05 -2.05
CA ALA A 38 17.95 8.09 -1.42
C ALA A 38 17.10 6.86 -1.75
N PHE A 39 17.17 6.37 -2.99
CA PHE A 39 16.48 5.13 -3.38
C PHE A 39 16.97 3.95 -2.53
N VAL A 40 18.29 3.71 -2.48
CA VAL A 40 18.88 2.60 -1.70
C VAL A 40 18.55 2.75 -0.22
N ALA A 41 18.74 3.93 0.37
CA ALA A 41 18.47 4.18 1.78
C ALA A 41 17.01 3.90 2.15
N ALA A 42 16.05 4.19 1.26
CA ALA A 42 14.65 3.88 1.48
C ALA A 42 14.35 2.37 1.45
N PHE A 43 15.11 1.54 0.73
CA PHE A 43 14.91 0.10 0.78
C PHE A 43 15.64 -0.58 1.95
N GLU A 44 16.76 -0.03 2.40
CA GLU A 44 17.50 -0.53 3.56
C GLU A 44 16.90 -0.09 4.91
N HIS A 45 16.22 1.06 4.91
CA HIS A 45 15.59 1.66 6.08
C HIS A 45 14.15 2.05 5.80
N ASP A 46 13.27 2.04 6.80
CA ASP A 46 11.86 2.44 6.65
C ASP A 46 11.69 3.97 6.53
N LEU A 47 12.19 4.55 5.44
CA LEU A 47 12.14 5.99 5.15
C LEU A 47 10.97 6.35 4.22
N PRO A 48 10.49 7.59 4.23
CA PRO A 48 9.49 8.06 3.27
C PRO A 48 9.95 7.89 1.82
N ARG A 49 9.10 7.30 0.97
CA ARG A 49 9.42 7.18 -0.46
C ARG A 49 9.40 8.58 -1.10
N GLY A 50 10.42 8.90 -1.90
CA GLY A 50 10.59 10.24 -2.46
C GLY A 50 10.65 11.35 -1.41
N GLY A 51 11.10 11.04 -0.17
CA GLY A 51 11.26 11.97 0.95
C GLY A 51 9.98 12.49 1.61
N THR A 52 8.83 12.42 0.92
CA THR A 52 7.54 12.98 1.37
C THR A 52 6.37 12.00 1.26
N GLY A 53 6.56 10.86 0.61
CA GLY A 53 5.58 9.80 0.52
C GLY A 53 5.45 9.00 1.81
N GLU A 54 4.90 7.79 1.70
CA GLU A 54 4.72 6.91 2.85
C GLU A 54 5.99 6.10 3.14
N THR A 55 6.15 5.67 4.40
CA THR A 55 7.08 4.59 4.74
C THR A 55 6.39 3.25 4.55
N PHE A 56 7.14 2.17 4.30
CA PHE A 56 6.58 0.85 4.10
C PHE A 56 5.82 0.37 5.35
N ALA A 57 6.36 0.63 6.56
CA ALA A 57 5.67 0.28 7.79
C ALA A 57 4.40 1.12 8.02
N SER A 58 4.37 2.38 7.58
CA SER A 58 3.17 3.23 7.69
C SER A 58 2.01 2.71 6.84
N VAL A 59 2.30 2.24 5.62
CA VAL A 59 1.30 1.59 4.75
C VAL A 59 0.80 0.30 5.40
N GLY A 60 1.70 -0.52 5.94
CA GLY A 60 1.32 -1.76 6.65
C GLY A 60 0.35 -1.49 7.79
N ARG A 61 0.62 -0.48 8.63
CA ARG A 61 -0.29 -0.08 9.73
C ARG A 61 -1.64 0.43 9.23
N ARG A 62 -1.65 1.29 8.20
CA ARG A 62 -2.90 1.82 7.60
C ARG A 62 -3.74 0.69 7.02
N MET A 63 -3.12 -0.23 6.29
CA MET A 63 -3.78 -1.41 5.72
C MET A 63 -4.35 -2.33 6.79
N ALA A 64 -3.61 -2.59 7.88
CA ALA A 64 -4.10 -3.38 9.00
C ALA A 64 -5.36 -2.76 9.61
N GLY A 65 -5.34 -1.45 9.90
CA GLY A 65 -6.52 -0.74 10.42
C GLY A 65 -7.71 -0.77 9.46
N ALA A 66 -7.48 -0.61 8.15
CA ALA A 66 -8.54 -0.70 7.14
C ALA A 66 -9.16 -2.10 7.08
N LEU A 67 -8.34 -3.15 7.09
CA LEU A 67 -8.80 -4.53 7.02
C LEU A 67 -9.50 -4.98 8.30
N ASP A 68 -9.03 -4.55 9.48
CA ASP A 68 -9.71 -4.79 10.75
C ASP A 68 -11.11 -4.14 10.76
N ALA A 69 -11.22 -2.90 10.27
CA ALA A 69 -12.50 -2.21 10.17
C ALA A 69 -13.46 -2.90 9.19
N ILE A 70 -12.95 -3.38 8.05
CA ILE A 70 -13.75 -4.15 7.07
C ILE A 70 -14.21 -5.47 7.68
N ALA A 71 -13.30 -6.24 8.29
CA ALA A 71 -13.63 -7.52 8.92
C ALA A 71 -14.66 -7.34 10.06
N GLY A 72 -14.50 -6.31 10.88
CA GLY A 72 -15.43 -6.01 11.98
C GLY A 72 -16.84 -5.60 11.50
N ALA A 73 -16.96 -5.01 10.31
CA ALA A 73 -18.26 -4.66 9.71
C ALA A 73 -18.97 -5.85 9.05
N HIS A 74 -18.25 -6.94 8.75
CA HIS A 74 -18.72 -8.09 7.99
C HIS A 74 -18.43 -9.42 8.73
N PRO A 75 -18.99 -9.62 9.94
CA PRO A 75 -18.77 -10.86 10.69
C PRO A 75 -19.32 -12.07 9.92
N ASP A 76 -18.55 -13.16 9.91
CA ASP A 76 -18.88 -14.44 9.24
C ASP A 76 -19.08 -14.38 7.71
N GLU A 77 -18.81 -13.24 7.09
CA GLU A 77 -18.86 -13.05 5.64
C GLU A 77 -17.48 -13.19 4.98
N LYS A 78 -17.48 -13.42 3.66
CA LYS A 78 -16.26 -13.38 2.85
C LYS A 78 -16.20 -12.05 2.11
N VAL A 79 -15.21 -11.23 2.46
CA VAL A 79 -14.96 -9.95 1.79
C VAL A 79 -13.78 -10.06 0.84
N GLY A 80 -13.96 -9.59 -0.39
CA GLY A 80 -12.85 -9.40 -1.33
C GLY A 80 -12.36 -7.97 -1.29
N VAL A 81 -11.06 -7.76 -1.06
CA VAL A 81 -10.42 -6.45 -1.12
C VAL A 81 -9.49 -6.41 -2.33
N VAL A 82 -9.69 -5.44 -3.22
CA VAL A 82 -8.85 -5.20 -4.39
C VAL A 82 -8.02 -3.95 -4.13
N THR A 83 -6.71 -4.08 -4.25
CA THR A 83 -5.72 -3.03 -3.94
C THR A 83 -4.48 -3.23 -4.84
N HIS A 84 -3.32 -2.74 -4.41
CA HIS A 84 -2.10 -2.63 -5.20
C HIS A 84 -0.93 -3.41 -4.60
N GLY A 85 0.13 -3.57 -5.40
CA GLY A 85 1.24 -4.45 -5.07
C GLY A 85 2.05 -3.99 -3.84
N GLY A 86 2.30 -2.69 -3.70
CA GLY A 86 3.02 -2.13 -2.56
C GLY A 86 2.23 -2.29 -1.26
N ALA A 87 0.95 -1.91 -1.29
CA ALA A 87 0.01 -2.06 -0.18
C ALA A 87 -0.13 -3.51 0.31
N ILE A 88 -0.26 -4.49 -0.60
CA ILE A 88 -0.33 -5.92 -0.25
C ILE A 88 0.96 -6.37 0.46
N ARG A 89 2.12 -6.02 -0.09
CA ARG A 89 3.41 -6.42 0.50
C ARG A 89 3.62 -5.79 1.87
N ALA A 90 3.28 -4.52 2.03
CA ALA A 90 3.40 -3.80 3.30
C ALA A 90 2.51 -4.41 4.38
N PHE A 91 1.26 -4.73 4.03
CA PHE A 91 0.34 -5.42 4.94
C PHE A 91 0.86 -6.82 5.29
N ALA A 92 1.25 -7.62 4.29
CA ALA A 92 1.75 -8.97 4.53
C ALA A 92 2.98 -8.96 5.46
N ALA A 93 3.91 -8.03 5.26
CA ALA A 93 5.06 -7.85 6.14
C ALA A 93 4.64 -7.48 7.58
N SER A 94 3.61 -6.66 7.75
CA SER A 94 3.12 -6.28 9.09
C SER A 94 2.52 -7.44 9.89
N LEU A 95 2.13 -8.54 9.23
CA LEU A 95 1.56 -9.73 9.88
C LEU A 95 2.61 -10.72 10.39
N VAL A 96 3.81 -10.71 9.83
CA VAL A 96 4.81 -11.79 9.98
C VAL A 96 6.05 -11.39 10.78
N GLY A 97 5.89 -10.40 11.67
CA GLY A 97 6.96 -9.75 12.46
C GLY A 97 8.13 -10.64 12.87
#